data_AF-A0AAW0G3A3-F1
#
_entry.id   AF-A0AAW0G3A3-F1
#
_cell.length_a   1.000
_cell.length_b   1.000
_cell.length_c   1.000
_cell.angle_alpha   90.00
_cell.angle_beta   90.00
_cell.angle_gamma   90.00
#
_symmetry.space_group_name_H-M   'P 1'
#
loop_
_entity.id
_entity.type
_entity.pdbx_description
1 polymer ?
#
loop_
_entity_poly.entity_id
_entity_poly.type
_entity_poly.pdbx_seq_one_letter_code
_entity_poly.pdbx_strand_id
1 'polypeptide(L)'
;MYTFLWRVVVFSLAVVVSASKENTEDNNNFGIDLQASWAQIPFKLNLLESVASRNESLYLQVLPKIIGFVDSNDSDEDREPDVDGGNEISDAAIYDEVLRSLSLDSIQESFVNFNLVNKIYSPRVQAHFKYYNDVVMPKYQGKLTESCSIDSFGNEADGVKDGKFPSWVQYNDKIYCSPDELYALQTDSKSLNEETLPFDRVIGANTEAPLLVLYGDINSDSFISMFENLYLSSKEGKLRFVWRYIPIQDLGPEYLGGYGVDLTLKRTDYLAVDDRNIKEIEAKSSKKTSNSKKLKLENDLNAIAQSNADLHPITKDQLKDLGSKLVTFIQSNSYKAIKKYDLLKIVLNDFPKYAYYISKLKNQKQFPFVNDVIEQNRKIGASEDSNGIYINGLSIPKEQFDLTTLVHQIESELKVSNELVEYGFTIPQTKKLITKFALLSAVKESQFKTGNSLMGDNENRFKLYEHEFVPNAKDKKGGVLFFNNIETESSYLLYSANRQEMYIGPGAYQMPHGQIPALKENVHDLIFVINFSHKEQLKVFFAMAKFFLDRGIPKQIGILPLIGSDPRDEKLAQLFYFLAEKGSAKESLGSFV
;
A
#
# COMPACT_ATOMS: atom_id res chain seq x y z
N MET A 1 -15.00 11.00 31.69
CA MET A 1 -14.05 9.93 32.08
C MET A 1 -14.49 8.66 31.36
N TYR A 2 -14.26 8.59 30.05
CA TYR A 2 -14.55 7.43 29.20
C TYR A 2 -13.21 6.92 28.67
N THR A 3 -12.73 5.83 29.25
CA THR A 3 -11.50 5.15 28.82
C THR A 3 -11.85 4.23 27.65
N PHE A 4 -11.58 4.69 26.43
CA PHE A 4 -11.50 3.84 25.24
C PHE A 4 -10.27 2.93 25.39
N LEU A 5 -10.51 1.64 25.66
CA LEU A 5 -9.50 0.59 25.63
C LEU A 5 -9.24 0.23 24.16
N TRP A 6 -8.17 0.78 23.59
CA TRP A 6 -7.56 0.26 22.37
C TRP A 6 -7.04 -1.15 22.66
N ARG A 7 -7.74 -2.18 22.16
CA ARG A 7 -7.15 -3.51 22.01
C ARG A 7 -6.22 -3.46 20.81
N VAL A 8 -4.94 -3.23 21.09
CA VAL A 8 -3.86 -3.51 20.16
C VAL A 8 -3.85 -5.03 19.92
N VAL A 9 -4.37 -5.45 18.77
CA VAL A 9 -4.22 -6.83 18.29
C VAL A 9 -2.76 -6.96 17.86
N VAL A 10 -1.92 -7.48 18.75
CA VAL A 10 -0.56 -7.89 18.43
C VAL A 10 -0.66 -9.14 17.56
N PHE A 11 -0.51 -8.99 16.26
CA PHE A 11 -0.20 -10.12 15.38
C PHE A 11 1.20 -10.61 15.74
N SER A 12 1.29 -11.69 16.50
CA SER A 12 2.54 -12.39 16.74
C SER A 12 2.95 -13.12 15.45
N LEU A 13 3.83 -12.50 14.67
CA LEU A 13 4.56 -13.18 13.59
C LEU A 13 5.54 -14.17 14.24
N ALA A 14 5.36 -15.46 14.00
CA ALA A 14 6.33 -16.48 14.38
C ALA A 14 7.28 -16.71 13.20
N VAL A 15 8.52 -16.23 13.30
CA VAL A 15 9.59 -16.60 12.35
C VAL A 15 10.16 -17.94 12.82
N VAL A 16 9.84 -19.02 12.12
CA VAL A 16 10.40 -20.34 12.38
C VAL A 16 11.68 -20.49 11.54
N VAL A 17 12.84 -20.42 12.20
CA VAL A 17 14.13 -20.73 11.56
C VAL A 17 14.36 -22.24 11.68
N SER A 18 14.02 -22.97 10.63
CA SER A 18 14.28 -24.41 10.56
C SER A 18 15.67 -24.67 9.97
N ALA A 19 16.66 -24.96 10.82
CA ALA A 19 17.96 -25.46 10.37
C ALA A 19 17.88 -26.99 10.20
N SER A 20 17.50 -27.46 9.01
CA SER A 20 17.61 -28.89 8.67
C SER A 20 19.06 -29.23 8.36
N LYS A 21 19.71 -29.97 9.27
CA LYS A 21 21.03 -30.59 9.04
C LYS A 21 20.80 -31.92 8.32
N GLU A 22 20.69 -31.89 7.00
CA GLU A 22 20.89 -33.08 6.18
C GLU A 22 22.33 -33.09 5.65
N ASN A 23 23.04 -34.18 5.95
CA ASN A 23 24.40 -34.42 5.49
C ASN A 23 24.41 -34.73 3.99
N THR A 24 24.57 -33.69 3.18
CA THR A 24 24.96 -33.79 1.77
C THR A 24 25.95 -32.67 1.48
N GLU A 25 27.14 -33.02 0.98
CA GLU A 25 28.25 -32.15 0.54
C GLU A 25 28.17 -30.67 0.96
N ASP A 26 28.99 -30.28 1.94
CA ASP A 26 29.07 -28.96 2.61
C ASP A 26 29.09 -27.74 1.66
N ASN A 27 27.95 -27.42 1.06
CA ASN A 27 27.61 -26.08 0.64
C ASN A 27 26.83 -25.48 1.80
N ASN A 28 27.44 -24.52 2.52
CA ASN A 28 26.84 -23.78 3.62
C ASN A 28 25.67 -22.90 3.13
N ASN A 29 24.60 -23.54 2.65
CA ASN A 29 23.42 -22.88 2.12
C ASN A 29 22.47 -22.58 3.28
N PHE A 30 21.90 -21.37 3.27
CA PHE A 30 20.95 -20.92 4.28
C PHE A 30 19.58 -20.74 3.61
N GLY A 31 18.57 -21.46 4.10
CA GLY A 31 17.17 -21.32 3.69
C GLY A 31 16.39 -20.49 4.69
N ILE A 32 15.57 -19.55 4.21
CA ILE A 32 14.64 -18.78 5.04
C ILE A 32 13.28 -18.79 4.36
N ASP A 33 12.30 -19.32 5.07
CA ASP A 33 10.91 -19.35 4.63
C ASP A 33 10.05 -18.47 5.54
N LEU A 34 9.13 -17.71 4.94
CA LEU A 34 8.15 -16.91 5.67
C LEU A 34 6.83 -17.69 5.76
N GLN A 35 6.40 -17.94 6.99
CA GLN A 35 5.17 -18.67 7.30
C GLN A 35 4.06 -17.71 7.74
N ALA A 36 2.84 -17.92 7.24
CA ALA A 36 1.65 -17.23 7.72
C ALA A 36 1.17 -17.81 9.07
N SER A 37 0.29 -17.06 9.74
CA SER A 37 -0.33 -17.50 11.00
C SER A 37 -1.51 -18.46 10.80
N TRP A 38 -1.96 -18.66 9.57
CA TRP A 38 -3.07 -19.55 9.20
C TRP A 38 -2.57 -20.77 8.43
N ALA A 39 -3.44 -21.78 8.33
CA ALA A 39 -3.18 -23.01 7.58
C ALA A 39 -3.22 -22.77 6.08
N GLN A 40 -2.59 -23.66 5.32
CA GLN A 40 -2.58 -23.62 3.87
C GLN A 40 -4.01 -23.66 3.31
N ILE A 41 -4.23 -22.89 2.24
CA ILE A 41 -5.52 -22.80 1.58
C ILE A 41 -5.55 -23.74 0.37
N PRO A 42 -6.69 -24.38 0.07
CA PRO A 42 -6.83 -25.23 -1.12
C PRO A 42 -6.48 -24.48 -2.40
N PHE A 43 -5.68 -25.11 -3.27
CA PHE A 43 -5.25 -24.51 -4.53
C PHE A 43 -6.43 -24.02 -5.38
N LYS A 44 -7.48 -24.85 -5.49
CA LYS A 44 -8.73 -24.52 -6.21
C LYS A 44 -9.36 -23.20 -5.75
N LEU A 45 -9.44 -22.96 -4.44
CA LEU A 45 -10.01 -21.71 -3.90
C LEU A 45 -9.10 -20.52 -4.14
N ASN A 46 -7.78 -20.70 -4.01
CA ASN A 46 -6.81 -19.65 -4.30
C ASN A 46 -6.85 -19.25 -5.79
N LEU A 47 -6.96 -20.23 -6.70
CA LEU A 47 -7.11 -20.01 -8.14
C LEU A 47 -8.42 -19.28 -8.46
N LEU A 48 -9.54 -19.73 -7.89
CA LEU A 48 -10.85 -19.13 -8.08
C LEU A 48 -10.84 -17.65 -7.68
N GLU A 49 -10.37 -17.33 -6.47
CA GLU A 49 -10.30 -15.96 -5.99
C GLU A 49 -9.30 -15.11 -6.77
N SER A 50 -8.18 -15.69 -7.19
CA SER A 50 -7.18 -15.00 -8.02
C SER A 50 -7.74 -14.59 -9.38
N VAL A 51 -8.53 -15.45 -10.04
CA VAL A 51 -9.19 -15.11 -11.30
C VAL A 51 -10.33 -14.11 -11.08
N ALA A 52 -11.20 -14.39 -10.11
CA ALA A 52 -12.39 -13.61 -9.84
C ALA A 52 -12.09 -12.21 -9.27
N SER A 53 -10.87 -11.98 -8.79
CA SER A 53 -10.40 -10.64 -8.41
C SER A 53 -10.20 -9.71 -9.61
N ARG A 54 -9.90 -10.27 -10.79
CA ARG A 54 -9.61 -9.48 -12.00
C ARG A 54 -10.90 -8.99 -12.64
N ASN A 55 -11.88 -9.87 -12.71
CA ASN A 55 -13.20 -9.56 -13.21
C ASN A 55 -14.20 -10.48 -12.51
N GLU A 56 -15.16 -9.89 -11.81
CA GLU A 56 -16.17 -10.64 -11.05
C GLU A 56 -17.02 -11.53 -11.96
N SER A 57 -17.23 -11.14 -13.21
CA SER A 57 -17.95 -11.94 -14.21
C SER A 57 -17.27 -13.27 -14.54
N LEU A 58 -15.94 -13.36 -14.37
CA LEU A 58 -15.19 -14.59 -14.61
C LEU A 58 -15.42 -15.63 -13.51
N TYR A 59 -15.88 -15.21 -12.33
CA TYR A 59 -16.16 -16.12 -11.22
C TYR A 59 -17.09 -17.26 -11.65
N LEU A 60 -18.21 -16.91 -12.30
CA LEU A 60 -19.21 -17.89 -12.75
C LEU A 60 -18.74 -18.74 -13.94
N GLN A 61 -17.79 -18.25 -14.74
CA GLN A 61 -17.25 -19.00 -15.88
C GLN A 61 -16.26 -20.08 -15.43
N VAL A 62 -15.48 -19.80 -14.39
CA VAL A 62 -14.46 -20.71 -13.84
C VAL A 62 -15.08 -21.78 -12.95
N LEU A 63 -16.17 -21.44 -12.27
CA LEU A 63 -16.78 -22.27 -11.23
C LEU A 63 -17.13 -23.70 -11.68
N PRO A 64 -17.74 -23.93 -12.86
CA PRO A 64 -18.07 -25.28 -13.32
C PRO A 64 -16.83 -26.16 -13.56
N LYS A 65 -15.70 -25.58 -13.98
CA LYS A 65 -14.45 -26.33 -14.23
C LYS A 65 -13.71 -26.66 -12.93
N ILE A 66 -13.77 -25.76 -11.95
CA ILE A 66 -13.14 -25.97 -10.64
C ILE A 66 -13.92 -26.98 -9.79
N ILE A 67 -15.25 -26.91 -9.82
CA ILE A 67 -16.15 -27.78 -9.04
C ILE A 67 -16.42 -29.10 -9.80
N GLY A 68 -16.35 -29.10 -11.13
CA GLY A 68 -16.51 -30.30 -11.96
C GLY A 68 -17.95 -30.61 -12.38
N PHE A 69 -18.87 -29.64 -12.36
CA PHE A 69 -20.25 -29.84 -12.82
C PHE A 69 -20.45 -29.32 -14.25
N VAL A 70 -21.40 -29.90 -14.99
CA VAL A 70 -21.66 -29.57 -16.40
C VAL A 70 -22.63 -28.40 -16.47
N ASP A 71 -22.19 -27.24 -16.96
CA ASP A 71 -23.13 -26.17 -17.30
C ASP A 71 -23.83 -26.53 -18.62
N SER A 72 -25.17 -26.59 -18.60
CA SER A 72 -26.06 -26.81 -19.75
C SER A 72 -25.81 -25.93 -21.00
N ASN A 73 -25.03 -24.84 -20.86
CA ASN A 73 -24.63 -23.97 -21.97
C ASN A 73 -23.38 -24.47 -22.74
N ASP A 74 -22.61 -25.40 -22.18
CA ASP A 74 -21.50 -26.05 -22.89
C ASP A 74 -22.10 -27.20 -23.74
N SER A 75 -22.55 -26.86 -24.95
CA SER A 75 -22.95 -27.83 -25.96
C SER A 75 -21.72 -28.45 -26.62
N ASP A 76 -20.88 -29.18 -25.88
CA ASP A 76 -19.74 -29.88 -26.47
C ASP A 76 -19.89 -31.39 -26.26
N GLU A 77 -20.22 -32.05 -27.37
CA GLU A 77 -20.18 -33.50 -27.61
C GLU A 77 -18.75 -34.11 -27.48
N ASP A 78 -17.77 -33.35 -26.96
CA ASP A 78 -16.35 -33.71 -26.92
C ASP A 78 -15.79 -34.03 -25.52
N ARG A 79 -16.61 -34.02 -24.46
CA ARG A 79 -16.21 -34.66 -23.20
C ARG A 79 -16.49 -36.16 -23.32
N GLU A 80 -15.51 -36.91 -23.80
CA GLU A 80 -15.43 -38.32 -23.42
C GLU A 80 -15.48 -38.35 -21.89
N PRO A 81 -16.46 -39.05 -21.28
CA PRO A 81 -16.43 -39.24 -19.85
C PRO A 81 -15.22 -40.14 -19.60
N ASP A 82 -14.13 -39.56 -19.10
CA ASP A 82 -13.05 -40.32 -18.46
C ASP A 82 -13.65 -40.96 -17.21
N VAL A 83 -14.38 -42.04 -17.43
CA VAL A 83 -14.64 -43.09 -16.46
C VAL A 83 -13.32 -43.85 -16.35
N ASP A 84 -12.36 -43.27 -15.65
CA ASP A 84 -11.38 -44.09 -14.96
C ASP A 84 -11.12 -43.56 -13.55
N GLY A 85 -11.19 -44.48 -12.60
CA GLY A 85 -11.31 -44.20 -11.19
C GLY A 85 -10.13 -43.44 -10.59
N GLY A 86 -10.44 -42.55 -9.65
CA GLY A 86 -9.63 -42.31 -8.46
C GLY A 86 -8.27 -41.63 -8.61
N ASN A 87 -7.91 -41.08 -9.76
CA ASN A 87 -6.71 -40.24 -9.87
C ASN A 87 -7.08 -38.77 -9.67
N GLU A 88 -6.74 -38.22 -8.51
CA GLU A 88 -6.82 -36.79 -8.22
C GLU A 88 -6.17 -35.99 -9.36
N ILE A 89 -6.94 -35.13 -10.03
CA ILE A 89 -6.43 -34.23 -11.06
C ILE A 89 -5.37 -33.32 -10.41
N SER A 90 -4.16 -33.31 -10.97
CA SER A 90 -3.07 -32.46 -10.48
C SER A 90 -3.46 -30.98 -10.54
N ASP A 91 -3.05 -30.20 -9.54
CA ASP A 91 -3.25 -28.74 -9.50
C ASP A 91 -2.80 -28.04 -10.79
N ALA A 92 -1.73 -28.52 -11.42
CA ALA A 92 -1.23 -28.00 -12.69
C ALA A 92 -2.23 -28.21 -13.84
N ALA A 93 -2.88 -29.37 -13.90
CA ALA A 93 -3.87 -29.67 -14.95
C ALA A 93 -5.14 -28.83 -14.77
N ILE A 94 -5.58 -28.61 -13.52
CA ILE A 94 -6.71 -27.71 -13.21
C ILE A 94 -6.40 -26.28 -13.67
N TYR A 95 -5.19 -25.80 -13.39
CA TYR A 95 -4.76 -24.48 -13.82
C TYR A 95 -4.77 -24.33 -15.35
N ASP A 96 -4.21 -25.31 -16.07
CA ASP A 96 -4.16 -25.29 -17.53
C ASP A 96 -5.58 -25.34 -18.15
N GLU A 97 -6.49 -26.15 -17.60
CA GLU A 97 -7.88 -26.22 -18.05
C GLU A 97 -8.61 -24.88 -17.85
N VAL A 98 -8.47 -24.29 -16.67
CA VAL A 98 -9.09 -22.99 -16.34
C VAL A 98 -8.59 -21.91 -17.27
N LEU A 99 -7.27 -21.79 -17.47
CA LEU A 99 -6.72 -20.76 -18.36
C LEU A 99 -7.14 -20.95 -19.82
N ARG A 100 -7.19 -22.19 -20.31
CA ARG A 100 -7.60 -22.48 -21.68
C ARG A 100 -9.07 -22.10 -21.92
N SER A 101 -9.93 -22.28 -20.91
CA SER A 101 -11.36 -21.95 -21.00
C SER A 101 -11.63 -20.45 -21.07
N LEU A 102 -10.87 -19.64 -20.33
CA LEU A 102 -11.17 -18.22 -20.15
C LEU A 102 -10.76 -17.35 -21.34
N SER A 103 -9.93 -17.87 -22.27
CA SER A 103 -9.39 -17.12 -23.42
C SER A 103 -8.86 -15.73 -23.02
N LEU A 104 -8.13 -15.66 -21.90
CA LEU A 104 -7.62 -14.40 -21.35
C LEU A 104 -6.55 -13.78 -22.26
N ASP A 105 -6.46 -12.46 -22.26
CA ASP A 105 -5.30 -11.78 -22.83
C ASP A 105 -4.04 -12.08 -22.00
N SER A 106 -2.89 -12.12 -22.65
CA SER A 106 -1.57 -12.31 -22.06
C SER A 106 -1.29 -11.42 -20.84
N ILE A 107 -1.80 -10.18 -20.86
CA ILE A 107 -1.72 -9.25 -19.73
C ILE A 107 -2.55 -9.78 -18.57
N GLN A 108 -3.81 -10.14 -18.80
CA GLN A 108 -4.72 -10.63 -17.76
C GLN A 108 -4.19 -11.91 -17.11
N GLU A 109 -3.69 -12.85 -17.92
CA GLU A 109 -3.05 -14.07 -17.45
C GLU A 109 -1.85 -13.76 -16.53
N SER A 110 -0.98 -12.83 -16.94
CA SER A 110 0.20 -12.46 -16.14
C SER A 110 -0.16 -11.96 -14.73
N PHE A 111 -1.25 -11.22 -14.60
CA PHE A 111 -1.72 -10.75 -13.30
C PHE A 111 -2.43 -11.84 -12.48
N VAL A 112 -3.18 -12.74 -13.12
CA VAL A 112 -3.75 -13.93 -12.44
C VAL A 112 -2.61 -14.75 -11.84
N ASN A 113 -1.56 -15.00 -12.62
CA ASN A 113 -0.40 -15.77 -12.20
C ASN A 113 0.34 -15.06 -11.06
N PHE A 114 0.48 -13.75 -11.16
CA PHE A 114 1.07 -12.94 -10.09
C PHE A 114 0.27 -13.04 -8.77
N ASN A 115 -1.06 -12.95 -8.85
CA ASN A 115 -1.95 -13.07 -7.69
C ASN A 115 -1.90 -14.47 -7.07
N LEU A 116 -1.87 -15.50 -7.91
CA LEU A 116 -1.81 -16.90 -7.53
C LEU A 116 -0.51 -17.24 -6.82
N VAL A 117 0.64 -16.89 -7.42
CA VAL A 117 1.98 -17.19 -6.90
C VAL A 117 2.24 -16.46 -5.58
N ASN A 118 1.82 -15.20 -5.48
CA ASN A 118 2.00 -14.42 -4.25
C ASN A 118 0.87 -14.60 -3.24
N LYS A 119 -0.13 -15.44 -3.54
CA LYS A 119 -1.25 -15.77 -2.65
C LYS A 119 -1.98 -14.53 -2.11
N ILE A 120 -2.14 -13.52 -2.94
CA ILE A 120 -2.65 -12.19 -2.55
C ILE A 120 -4.07 -12.29 -1.98
N TYR A 121 -4.89 -13.20 -2.51
CA TYR A 121 -6.27 -13.41 -2.09
C TYR A 121 -6.46 -14.54 -1.08
N SER A 122 -5.38 -15.16 -0.62
CA SER A 122 -5.43 -16.13 0.49
C SER A 122 -6.09 -15.55 1.77
N PRO A 123 -5.88 -14.28 2.16
CA PRO A 123 -6.56 -13.73 3.34
C PRO A 123 -8.08 -13.62 3.17
N ARG A 124 -8.57 -13.48 1.92
CA ARG A 124 -10.01 -13.46 1.63
C ARG A 124 -10.63 -14.82 1.94
N VAL A 125 -10.03 -15.91 1.47
CA VAL A 125 -10.49 -17.28 1.80
C VAL A 125 -10.43 -17.51 3.32
N GLN A 126 -9.35 -17.07 3.97
CA GLN A 126 -9.21 -17.16 5.43
C GLN A 126 -10.30 -16.37 6.17
N ALA A 127 -10.82 -15.28 5.61
CA ALA A 127 -11.93 -14.53 6.21
C ALA A 127 -13.21 -15.37 6.26
N HIS A 128 -13.51 -16.17 5.23
CA HIS A 128 -14.62 -17.13 5.26
C HIS A 128 -14.41 -18.18 6.35
N PHE A 129 -13.21 -18.77 6.44
CA PHE A 129 -12.90 -19.79 7.45
C PHE A 129 -13.02 -19.26 8.87
N LYS A 130 -12.50 -18.05 9.12
CA LYS A 130 -12.60 -17.41 10.43
C LYS A 130 -14.03 -17.06 10.78
N TYR A 131 -14.79 -16.49 9.83
CA TYR A 131 -16.21 -16.20 10.04
C TYR A 131 -17.01 -17.47 10.35
N TYR A 132 -16.73 -18.56 9.63
CA TYR A 132 -17.37 -19.85 9.87
C TYR A 132 -17.08 -20.36 11.28
N ASN A 133 -15.81 -20.37 11.70
CA ASN A 133 -15.41 -20.90 13.00
C ASN A 133 -15.85 -20.02 14.18
N ASP A 134 -15.75 -18.69 14.06
CA ASP A 134 -15.98 -17.76 15.19
C ASP A 134 -17.45 -17.36 15.34
N VAL A 135 -18.22 -17.31 14.25
CA VAL A 135 -19.60 -16.78 14.25
C VAL A 135 -20.62 -17.86 13.91
N VAL A 136 -20.38 -18.64 12.85
CA VAL A 136 -21.38 -19.59 12.33
C VAL A 136 -21.45 -20.84 13.20
N MET A 137 -20.32 -21.48 13.48
CA MET A 137 -20.27 -22.71 14.27
C MET A 137 -20.89 -22.52 15.67
N PRO A 138 -20.52 -21.51 16.48
CA PRO A 138 -21.13 -21.35 17.82
C PRO A 138 -22.64 -21.08 17.79
N LYS A 139 -23.14 -20.44 16.73
CA LYS A 139 -24.56 -20.08 16.59
C LYS A 139 -25.42 -21.24 16.10
N TYR A 140 -24.91 -22.05 15.17
CA TYR A 140 -25.69 -23.04 14.44
C TYR A 140 -25.34 -24.49 14.77
N GLN A 141 -24.26 -24.78 15.52
CA GLN A 141 -23.83 -26.16 15.82
C GLN A 141 -24.95 -27.05 16.39
N GLY A 142 -25.72 -26.56 17.37
CA GLY A 142 -26.83 -27.33 17.95
C GLY A 142 -27.96 -27.59 16.95
N LYS A 143 -28.30 -26.58 16.13
CA LYS A 143 -29.31 -26.72 15.08
C LYS A 143 -28.86 -27.67 13.97
N LEU A 144 -27.59 -27.58 13.55
CA LEU A 144 -27.00 -28.44 12.53
C LEU A 144 -26.99 -29.91 12.94
N THR A 145 -26.66 -30.21 14.21
CA THR A 145 -26.74 -31.59 14.70
C THR A 145 -28.17 -32.12 14.69
N GLU A 146 -29.17 -31.30 15.00
CA GLU A 146 -30.58 -31.70 15.00
C GLU A 146 -31.14 -31.84 13.57
N SER A 147 -30.86 -30.88 12.69
CA SER A 147 -31.43 -30.81 11.34
C SER A 147 -30.72 -31.68 10.32
N CYS A 148 -29.41 -31.91 10.46
CA CYS A 148 -28.62 -32.69 9.50
C CYS A 148 -28.47 -34.16 9.90
N SER A 149 -29.16 -34.64 10.93
CA SER A 149 -29.14 -36.07 11.30
C SER A 149 -29.98 -36.92 10.35
N ILE A 150 -31.16 -36.41 9.98
CA ILE A 150 -32.13 -37.05 9.11
C ILE A 150 -32.73 -35.94 8.26
N ASP A 151 -32.64 -36.10 6.94
CA ASP A 151 -33.29 -35.23 5.96
C ASP A 151 -34.82 -35.18 6.21
N SER A 152 -35.47 -34.08 5.84
CA SER A 152 -36.92 -33.93 5.67
C SER A 152 -37.62 -35.11 4.97
N PHE A 153 -36.90 -35.90 4.16
CA PHE A 153 -37.39 -37.13 3.50
C PHE A 153 -37.08 -38.45 4.22
N GLY A 154 -36.38 -38.43 5.36
CA GLY A 154 -36.07 -39.62 6.15
C GLY A 154 -34.75 -40.33 5.81
N ASN A 155 -33.92 -39.73 4.94
CA ASN A 155 -32.60 -40.24 4.57
C ASN A 155 -31.50 -39.69 5.50
N GLU A 156 -30.42 -40.45 5.73
CA GLU A 156 -29.24 -39.91 6.42
C GLU A 156 -28.57 -38.87 5.51
N ALA A 157 -28.22 -37.69 6.04
CA ALA A 157 -27.53 -36.68 5.26
C ALA A 157 -26.10 -37.14 4.93
N ASP A 158 -25.75 -37.12 3.64
CA ASP A 158 -24.46 -37.63 3.15
C ASP A 158 -23.28 -36.85 3.76
N GLY A 159 -22.33 -37.60 4.32
CA GLY A 159 -21.02 -37.06 4.72
C GLY A 159 -20.92 -36.44 6.11
N VAL A 160 -21.96 -36.52 6.95
CA VAL A 160 -21.86 -36.11 8.36
C VAL A 160 -21.02 -37.14 9.13
N LYS A 161 -19.73 -36.85 9.31
CA LYS A 161 -18.81 -37.66 10.12
C LYS A 161 -18.19 -36.80 11.22
N ASP A 162 -18.17 -37.31 12.45
CA ASP A 162 -17.53 -36.68 13.62
C ASP A 162 -17.96 -35.22 13.90
N GLY A 163 -19.24 -34.88 13.66
CA GLY A 163 -19.77 -33.52 13.89
C GLY A 163 -19.29 -32.48 12.87
N LYS A 164 -18.77 -32.93 11.72
CA LYS A 164 -18.44 -32.08 10.57
C LYS A 164 -19.56 -32.14 9.54
N PHE A 165 -19.97 -30.97 9.06
CA PHE A 165 -21.00 -30.82 8.03
C PHE A 165 -20.31 -30.35 6.75
N PRO A 166 -20.28 -31.19 5.68
CA PRO A 166 -19.52 -30.87 4.48
C PRO A 166 -20.20 -29.79 3.63
N SER A 167 -21.53 -29.73 3.64
CA SER A 167 -22.33 -28.71 2.96
C SER A 167 -23.69 -28.55 3.62
N TRP A 168 -24.23 -27.33 3.60
CA TRP A 168 -25.58 -27.01 4.04
C TRP A 168 -25.99 -25.62 3.57
N VAL A 169 -27.30 -25.39 3.45
CA VAL A 169 -27.88 -24.13 3.00
C VAL A 169 -28.69 -23.50 4.12
N GLN A 170 -28.47 -22.21 4.36
CA GLN A 170 -29.27 -21.39 5.23
C GLN A 170 -30.30 -20.59 4.43
N TYR A 171 -31.54 -20.62 4.88
CA TYR A 171 -32.58 -19.70 4.43
C TYR A 171 -33.43 -19.25 5.62
N ASN A 172 -33.34 -17.97 5.96
CA ASN A 172 -33.94 -17.41 7.18
C ASN A 172 -33.43 -18.17 8.43
N ASP A 173 -34.34 -18.81 9.19
CA ASP A 173 -34.01 -19.61 10.37
C ASP A 173 -33.95 -21.12 10.09
N LYS A 174 -34.12 -21.53 8.82
CA LYS A 174 -34.11 -22.94 8.38
C LYS A 174 -32.75 -23.33 7.79
N ILE A 175 -32.38 -24.58 8.00
CA ILE A 175 -31.15 -25.20 7.50
C ILE A 175 -31.56 -26.40 6.67
N TYR A 176 -30.93 -26.54 5.50
CA TYR A 176 -31.10 -27.67 4.59
C TYR A 176 -29.75 -28.36 4.41
N CYS A 177 -29.70 -29.67 4.59
CA CYS A 177 -28.45 -30.43 4.64
C CYS A 177 -28.33 -31.50 3.55
N SER A 178 -29.37 -31.68 2.72
CA SER A 178 -29.30 -32.54 1.53
C SER A 178 -29.60 -31.78 0.24
N PRO A 179 -29.10 -32.26 -0.92
CA PRO A 179 -29.48 -31.73 -2.23
C PRO A 179 -30.98 -31.89 -2.53
N ASP A 180 -31.61 -32.95 -2.01
CA ASP A 180 -33.00 -33.30 -2.29
C ASP A 180 -33.98 -32.33 -1.61
N GLU A 181 -33.65 -31.85 -0.41
CA GLU A 181 -34.43 -30.84 0.32
C GLU A 181 -34.56 -29.52 -0.46
N LEU A 182 -33.57 -29.20 -1.29
CA LEU A 182 -33.55 -27.97 -2.06
C LEU A 182 -34.64 -27.96 -3.15
N TYR A 183 -35.08 -29.13 -3.64
CA TYR A 183 -36.21 -29.22 -4.58
C TYR A 183 -37.55 -28.89 -3.92
N ALA A 184 -37.67 -29.10 -2.60
CA ALA A 184 -38.87 -28.81 -1.82
C ALA A 184 -38.83 -27.43 -1.15
N LEU A 185 -37.87 -26.58 -1.51
CA LEU A 185 -37.65 -25.29 -0.86
C LEU A 185 -38.83 -24.33 -1.11
N GLN A 186 -39.55 -24.01 -0.04
CA GLN A 186 -40.62 -23.01 -0.06
C GLN A 186 -40.02 -21.62 0.19
N THR A 187 -39.99 -20.79 -0.85
CA THR A 187 -39.54 -19.40 -0.77
C THR A 187 -40.68 -18.49 -0.32
N ASP A 188 -40.54 -17.87 0.85
CA ASP A 188 -41.51 -16.89 1.34
C ASP A 188 -41.24 -15.52 0.70
N SER A 189 -42.30 -14.81 0.32
CA SER A 189 -42.22 -13.45 -0.26
C SER A 189 -41.78 -12.36 0.72
N LYS A 190 -41.66 -12.69 2.01
CA LYS A 190 -41.10 -11.84 3.05
C LYS A 190 -39.75 -12.40 3.49
N SER A 191 -38.71 -12.21 2.66
CA SER A 191 -37.35 -12.52 3.08
C SER A 191 -36.95 -11.57 4.21
N LEU A 192 -36.53 -12.12 5.36
CA LEU A 192 -35.62 -11.38 6.23
C LEU A 192 -34.34 -11.24 5.40
N ASN A 193 -34.01 -10.03 4.95
CA ASN A 193 -32.82 -9.80 4.15
C ASN A 193 -31.61 -10.21 5.00
N GLU A 194 -31.06 -11.40 4.75
CA GLU A 194 -29.77 -11.78 5.30
C GLU A 194 -28.74 -10.76 4.83
N GLU A 195 -27.99 -10.19 5.78
CA GLU A 195 -26.99 -9.18 5.45
C GLU A 195 -25.86 -9.82 4.65
N THR A 196 -25.61 -9.28 3.45
CA THR A 196 -24.44 -9.62 2.64
C THR A 196 -23.19 -9.10 3.29
N LEU A 197 -22.18 -9.96 3.44
CA LEU A 197 -20.88 -9.62 3.99
C LEU A 197 -19.94 -9.10 2.90
N PRO A 198 -18.88 -8.35 3.24
CA PRO A 198 -17.96 -7.78 2.25
C PRO A 198 -17.26 -8.79 1.32
N PHE A 199 -17.12 -10.04 1.75
CA PHE A 199 -16.49 -11.11 0.95
C PHE A 199 -17.50 -11.90 0.11
N ASP A 200 -18.80 -11.71 0.32
CA ASP A 200 -19.85 -12.48 -0.34
C ASP A 200 -19.95 -12.14 -1.83
N ARG A 201 -20.14 -13.15 -2.67
CA ARG A 201 -20.44 -13.01 -4.10
C ARG A 201 -21.85 -13.52 -4.36
N VAL A 202 -22.75 -12.64 -4.76
CA VAL A 202 -24.17 -12.98 -5.01
C VAL A 202 -24.32 -13.57 -6.41
N ILE A 203 -24.89 -14.78 -6.48
CA ILE A 203 -25.18 -15.50 -7.72
C ILE A 203 -26.69 -15.43 -7.99
N GLY A 204 -27.05 -14.98 -9.19
CA GLY A 204 -28.43 -14.81 -9.65
C GLY A 204 -28.76 -13.34 -9.99
N ALA A 205 -29.36 -13.13 -11.17
CA ALA A 205 -29.61 -11.79 -11.71
C ALA A 205 -30.85 -11.08 -11.12
N ASN A 206 -31.82 -11.84 -10.61
CA ASN A 206 -33.09 -11.30 -10.10
C ASN A 206 -32.92 -10.71 -8.70
N THR A 207 -32.87 -9.38 -8.60
CA THR A 207 -32.66 -8.66 -7.32
C THR A 207 -33.84 -8.74 -6.35
N GLU A 208 -35.02 -9.14 -6.80
CA GLU A 208 -36.22 -9.32 -5.97
C GLU A 208 -36.34 -10.74 -5.42
N ALA A 209 -35.57 -11.68 -5.95
CA ALA A 209 -35.58 -13.07 -5.52
C ALA A 209 -34.93 -13.24 -4.12
N PRO A 210 -35.40 -14.22 -3.32
CA PRO A 210 -34.86 -14.49 -1.98
C PRO A 210 -33.37 -14.85 -2.04
N LEU A 211 -32.61 -14.42 -1.03
CA LEU A 211 -31.19 -14.71 -0.88
C LEU A 211 -30.99 -15.91 0.06
N LEU A 212 -30.26 -16.92 -0.40
CA LEU A 212 -29.84 -18.09 0.39
C LEU A 212 -28.33 -18.06 0.61
N VAL A 213 -27.86 -18.68 1.70
CA VAL A 213 -26.43 -18.81 1.97
C VAL A 213 -26.04 -20.29 1.97
N LEU A 214 -25.23 -20.69 1.00
CA LEU A 214 -24.64 -22.01 0.89
C LEU A 214 -23.30 -22.02 1.62
N TYR A 215 -23.17 -22.84 2.65
CA TYR A 215 -21.89 -23.20 3.25
C TYR A 215 -21.45 -24.53 2.66
N GLY A 216 -20.23 -24.59 2.13
CA GLY A 216 -19.74 -25.83 1.53
C GLY A 216 -18.23 -25.93 1.43
N ASP A 217 -17.74 -27.15 1.60
CA ASP A 217 -16.40 -27.58 1.22
C ASP A 217 -16.37 -27.91 -0.29
N ILE A 218 -15.41 -27.30 -0.99
CA ILE A 218 -15.18 -27.48 -2.43
C ILE A 218 -14.89 -28.93 -2.84
N ASN A 219 -14.39 -29.77 -1.92
CA ASN A 219 -14.04 -31.16 -2.21
C ASN A 219 -15.17 -32.15 -1.90
N SER A 220 -16.34 -31.68 -1.45
CA SER A 220 -17.46 -32.57 -1.11
C SER A 220 -18.41 -32.78 -2.29
N ASP A 221 -18.75 -34.03 -2.58
CA ASP A 221 -19.76 -34.36 -3.60
C ASP A 221 -21.15 -33.79 -3.27
N SER A 222 -21.54 -33.79 -1.99
CA SER A 222 -22.80 -33.18 -1.54
C SER A 222 -22.85 -31.68 -1.82
N PHE A 223 -21.72 -30.99 -1.66
CA PHE A 223 -21.60 -29.58 -2.05
C PHE A 223 -21.82 -29.39 -3.55
N ILE A 224 -21.21 -30.22 -4.40
CA ILE A 224 -21.32 -30.12 -5.86
C ILE A 224 -22.79 -30.21 -6.28
N SER A 225 -23.51 -31.23 -5.80
CA SER A 225 -24.93 -31.42 -6.14
C SER A 225 -25.83 -30.30 -5.61
N MET A 226 -25.60 -29.82 -4.39
CA MET A 226 -26.34 -28.66 -3.86
C MET A 226 -26.08 -27.39 -4.67
N PHE A 227 -24.81 -27.15 -5.02
CA PHE A 227 -24.39 -25.98 -5.79
C PHE A 227 -25.07 -25.97 -7.17
N GLU A 228 -25.08 -27.11 -7.87
CA GLU A 228 -25.72 -27.26 -9.18
C GLU A 228 -27.21 -26.96 -9.13
N ASN A 229 -27.94 -27.53 -8.16
CA ASN A 229 -29.38 -27.31 -7.99
C ASN A 229 -29.71 -25.82 -7.74
N LEU A 230 -28.92 -25.16 -6.89
CA LEU A 230 -29.07 -23.72 -6.61
C LEU A 230 -28.69 -22.87 -7.82
N TYR A 231 -27.64 -23.23 -8.55
CA TYR A 231 -27.19 -22.53 -9.74
C TYR A 231 -28.26 -22.55 -10.83
N LEU A 232 -28.84 -23.72 -11.14
CA LEU A 232 -29.94 -23.86 -12.10
C LEU A 232 -31.17 -23.05 -11.66
N SER A 233 -31.56 -23.14 -10.39
CA SER A 233 -32.68 -22.36 -9.83
C SER A 233 -32.44 -20.85 -9.90
N SER A 234 -31.18 -20.40 -9.73
CA SER A 234 -30.80 -19.00 -9.84
C SER A 234 -30.81 -18.48 -11.29
N LYS A 235 -30.44 -19.33 -12.26
CA LYS A 235 -30.54 -19.02 -13.70
C LYS A 235 -32.00 -18.82 -14.12
N GLU A 236 -32.91 -19.61 -13.58
CA GLU A 236 -34.35 -19.45 -13.78
C GLU A 236 -34.94 -18.22 -13.06
N GLY A 237 -34.13 -17.49 -12.27
CA GLY A 237 -34.55 -16.28 -11.56
C GLY A 237 -35.43 -16.52 -10.34
N LYS A 238 -35.52 -17.76 -9.86
CA LYS A 238 -36.34 -18.15 -8.70
C LYS A 238 -35.73 -17.75 -7.37
N LEU A 239 -34.39 -17.76 -7.28
CA LEU A 239 -33.64 -17.45 -6.07
C LEU A 239 -32.30 -16.79 -6.41
N ARG A 240 -31.67 -16.20 -5.39
CA ARG A 240 -30.26 -15.82 -5.39
C ARG A 240 -29.56 -16.55 -4.26
N PHE A 241 -28.27 -16.81 -4.42
CA PHE A 241 -27.50 -17.41 -3.33
C PHE A 241 -26.07 -16.90 -3.28
N VAL A 242 -25.44 -17.08 -2.13
CA VAL A 242 -24.03 -16.80 -1.89
C VAL A 242 -23.35 -18.08 -1.44
N TRP A 243 -22.16 -18.36 -1.95
CA TRP A 243 -21.32 -19.44 -1.45
C TRP A 243 -20.30 -18.91 -0.42
N ARG A 244 -20.30 -19.49 0.78
CA ARG A 244 -19.32 -19.26 1.84
C ARG A 244 -18.51 -20.54 2.10
N TYR A 245 -17.19 -20.41 2.12
CA TYR A 245 -16.28 -21.54 2.23
C TYR A 245 -16.24 -22.15 3.65
N ILE A 246 -16.27 -23.48 3.73
CA ILE A 246 -16.00 -24.23 4.95
C ILE A 246 -14.50 -24.58 5.00
N PRO A 247 -13.83 -24.44 6.18
CA PRO A 247 -12.42 -24.77 6.32
C PRO A 247 -12.15 -26.27 6.14
N ILE A 248 -11.19 -26.59 5.27
CA ILE A 248 -10.66 -27.94 5.11
C ILE A 248 -9.58 -28.19 6.18
N GLN A 249 -9.65 -29.32 6.87
CA GLN A 249 -8.66 -29.69 7.88
C GLN A 249 -7.42 -30.32 7.24
N ASP A 250 -6.29 -30.31 7.96
CA ASP A 250 -5.04 -31.01 7.63
C ASP A 250 -4.17 -30.43 6.50
N LEU A 251 -4.43 -29.19 6.09
CA LEU A 251 -3.51 -28.45 5.21
C LEU A 251 -2.39 -27.85 6.08
N GLY A 252 -1.14 -28.11 5.71
CA GLY A 252 0.06 -27.70 6.47
C GLY A 252 0.21 -26.19 6.65
N PRO A 253 1.37 -25.71 7.10
CA PRO A 253 1.60 -24.28 7.24
C PRO A 253 1.58 -23.55 5.89
N GLU A 254 0.95 -22.38 5.82
CA GLU A 254 0.93 -21.57 4.60
C GLU A 254 2.23 -20.77 4.46
N TYR A 255 3.01 -21.05 3.41
CA TYR A 255 4.20 -20.28 3.07
C TYR A 255 3.84 -19.10 2.16
N LEU A 256 4.41 -17.92 2.46
CA LEU A 256 4.14 -16.66 1.77
C LEU A 256 5.28 -16.29 0.83
N GLY A 257 4.95 -15.68 -0.30
CA GLY A 257 5.90 -15.07 -1.22
C GLY A 257 6.02 -13.56 -1.05
N GLY A 258 6.85 -12.92 -1.88
CA GLY A 258 6.89 -11.46 -2.01
C GLY A 258 7.69 -10.70 -0.95
N TYR A 259 8.46 -11.38 -0.10
CA TYR A 259 9.35 -10.74 0.88
C TYR A 259 10.81 -10.69 0.40
N GLY A 260 11.56 -9.72 0.91
CA GLY A 260 13.00 -9.62 0.76
C GLY A 260 13.72 -10.04 2.04
N VAL A 261 14.80 -10.80 1.90
CA VAL A 261 15.70 -11.14 3.00
C VAL A 261 16.94 -10.28 2.91
N ASP A 262 17.25 -9.56 3.99
CA ASP A 262 18.54 -8.89 4.15
C ASP A 262 19.39 -9.64 5.18
N LEU A 263 20.62 -9.97 4.78
CA LEU A 263 21.64 -10.54 5.66
C LEU A 263 22.62 -9.44 6.03
N THR A 264 22.21 -8.59 6.98
CA THR A 264 23.03 -7.46 7.40
C THR A 264 24.28 -7.92 8.17
N LEU A 265 25.45 -7.47 7.70
CA LEU A 265 26.72 -7.76 8.35
C LEU A 265 26.86 -6.94 9.64
N LYS A 266 26.87 -7.62 10.80
CA LYS A 266 27.03 -6.96 12.11
C LYS A 266 28.41 -6.34 12.31
N ARG A 267 29.46 -6.94 11.75
CA ARG A 267 30.82 -6.39 11.75
C ARG A 267 31.10 -5.77 10.38
N THR A 268 31.22 -4.45 10.35
CA THR A 268 31.52 -3.69 9.14
C THR A 268 33.00 -3.33 9.02
N ASP A 269 33.87 -4.07 9.69
CA ASP A 269 35.32 -3.82 9.76
C ASP A 269 36.02 -3.92 8.39
N TYR A 270 35.32 -4.43 7.37
CA TYR A 270 35.77 -4.46 5.99
C TYR A 270 35.57 -3.12 5.26
N LEU A 271 34.81 -2.16 5.81
CA LEU A 271 34.55 -0.85 5.22
C LEU A 271 35.46 0.22 5.79
N ALA A 272 35.99 1.08 4.91
CA ALA A 272 36.65 2.34 5.26
C ALA A 272 37.87 2.18 6.19
N VAL A 273 38.62 1.09 6.03
CA VAL A 273 39.85 0.82 6.79
C VAL A 273 40.95 1.81 6.37
N ASP A 274 41.74 2.29 7.33
CA ASP A 274 42.94 3.10 7.06
C ASP A 274 43.93 2.32 6.20
N ASP A 275 44.43 2.94 5.13
CA ASP A 275 45.38 2.38 4.16
C ASP A 275 46.61 1.71 4.80
N ARG A 276 47.01 2.16 6.01
CA ARG A 276 48.12 1.56 6.77
C ARG A 276 47.83 0.14 7.25
N ASN A 277 46.58 -0.14 7.66
CA ASN A 277 46.17 -1.43 8.19
C ASN A 277 45.90 -2.45 7.07
N ILE A 278 45.55 -1.99 5.87
CA ILE A 278 45.27 -2.88 4.72
C ILE A 278 46.54 -3.60 4.26
N LYS A 279 47.69 -2.91 4.24
CA LYS A 279 48.97 -3.55 3.90
C LYS A 279 49.35 -4.66 4.87
N GLU A 280 49.02 -4.51 6.16
CA GLU A 280 49.22 -5.57 7.15
C GLU A 280 48.23 -6.73 6.98
N ILE A 281 46.97 -6.46 6.62
CA ILE A 281 45.93 -7.47 6.38
C ILE A 281 46.23 -8.26 5.09
N GLU A 282 46.59 -7.57 3.99
CA GLU A 282 47.04 -8.19 2.73
C GLU A 282 48.34 -8.99 2.93
N ALA A 283 49.24 -8.56 3.81
CA ALA A 283 50.47 -9.29 4.17
C ALA A 283 50.23 -10.52 5.09
N LYS A 284 49.17 -10.50 5.92
CA LYS A 284 48.75 -11.64 6.75
C LYS A 284 47.95 -12.67 5.97
N SER A 285 47.09 -12.26 5.03
CA SER A 285 46.31 -13.18 4.17
C SER A 285 47.20 -13.89 3.15
N SER A 286 48.21 -13.21 2.61
CA SER A 286 49.21 -13.82 1.72
C SER A 286 50.14 -14.84 2.41
N LYS A 287 50.24 -14.83 3.75
CA LYS A 287 51.01 -15.82 4.53
C LYS A 287 50.24 -17.09 4.93
N LYS A 288 48.89 -17.10 4.85
CA LYS A 288 48.06 -18.25 5.27
C LYS A 288 47.53 -19.12 4.11
N THR A 289 47.64 -18.70 2.85
CA THR A 289 47.11 -19.44 1.70
C THR A 289 48.10 -19.42 0.54
N SER A 290 49.01 -20.40 0.49
CA SER A 290 50.06 -20.47 -0.55
C SER A 290 49.57 -20.98 -1.92
N ASN A 291 48.25 -21.07 -2.18
CA ASN A 291 47.73 -21.61 -3.45
C ASN A 291 46.39 -21.01 -3.93
N SER A 292 45.93 -19.87 -3.42
CA SER A 292 44.71 -19.22 -3.94
C SER A 292 45.02 -18.38 -5.18
N LYS A 293 44.57 -18.83 -6.36
CA LYS A 293 44.58 -18.07 -7.63
C LYS A 293 44.04 -16.65 -7.38
N LYS A 294 44.77 -15.60 -7.82
CA LYS A 294 44.27 -14.22 -7.75
C LYS A 294 43.02 -14.10 -8.61
N LEU A 295 41.84 -14.17 -8.00
CA LEU A 295 40.56 -14.05 -8.68
C LEU A 295 40.45 -12.66 -9.31
N LYS A 296 40.02 -12.61 -10.56
CA LYS A 296 39.73 -11.36 -11.28
C LYS A 296 38.25 -11.31 -11.62
N LEU A 297 37.61 -10.19 -11.29
CA LEU A 297 36.19 -9.96 -11.55
C LEU A 297 35.81 -10.04 -13.05
N GLU A 298 36.78 -9.91 -13.95
CA GLU A 298 36.56 -10.00 -15.40
C GLU A 298 36.32 -11.45 -15.88
N ASN A 299 36.84 -12.45 -15.16
CA ASN A 299 36.85 -13.84 -15.60
C ASN A 299 36.29 -14.84 -14.57
N ASP A 300 36.25 -14.48 -13.29
CA ASP A 300 36.03 -15.43 -12.18
C ASP A 300 34.76 -15.11 -11.35
N LEU A 301 33.66 -14.64 -11.96
CA LEU A 301 32.42 -14.24 -11.27
C LEU A 301 31.87 -15.33 -10.33
N ASN A 302 31.79 -16.57 -10.83
CA ASN A 302 31.26 -17.71 -10.06
C ASN A 302 32.21 -18.14 -8.94
N ALA A 303 33.52 -18.08 -9.18
CA ALA A 303 34.51 -18.44 -8.17
C ALA A 303 34.56 -17.40 -7.04
N ILE A 304 34.23 -16.13 -7.31
CA ILE A 304 34.04 -15.11 -6.27
C ILE A 304 32.74 -15.37 -5.49
N ALA A 305 31.65 -15.73 -6.18
CA ALA A 305 30.38 -16.07 -5.53
C ALA A 305 30.51 -17.23 -4.53
N GLN A 306 31.25 -18.27 -4.95
CA GLN A 306 31.53 -19.49 -4.18
C GLN A 306 32.69 -19.34 -3.19
N SER A 307 33.34 -18.17 -3.14
CA SER A 307 34.44 -17.97 -2.22
C SER A 307 33.93 -17.88 -0.78
N ASN A 308 34.35 -18.84 0.06
CA ASN A 308 34.12 -18.83 1.50
C ASN A 308 35.19 -18.01 2.25
N ALA A 309 35.90 -17.12 1.55
CA ALA A 309 36.96 -16.32 2.12
C ALA A 309 36.38 -15.16 2.93
N ASP A 310 37.08 -14.77 4.00
CA ASP A 310 36.76 -13.55 4.75
C ASP A 310 36.69 -12.34 3.81
N LEU A 311 35.73 -11.44 4.05
CA LEU A 311 35.54 -10.24 3.25
C LEU A 311 36.82 -9.40 3.23
N HIS A 312 37.23 -9.01 2.02
CA HIS A 312 38.41 -8.18 1.84
C HIS A 312 38.12 -6.71 2.19
N PRO A 313 38.99 -6.04 2.97
CA PRO A 313 38.77 -4.66 3.39
C PRO A 313 38.96 -3.65 2.24
N ILE A 314 38.22 -2.54 2.30
CA ILE A 314 38.21 -1.46 1.30
C ILE A 314 38.58 -0.12 1.97
N THR A 315 39.37 0.71 1.28
CA THR A 315 39.75 2.06 1.78
C THR A 315 38.65 3.10 1.59
N LYS A 316 38.73 4.22 2.32
CA LYS A 316 37.81 5.36 2.16
C LYS A 316 37.84 5.97 0.75
N ASP A 317 39.02 6.04 0.11
CA ASP A 317 39.12 6.60 -1.23
C ASP A 317 38.61 5.65 -2.31
N GLN A 318 38.78 4.34 -2.11
CA GLN A 318 38.17 3.33 -2.98
C GLN A 318 36.64 3.32 -2.92
N LEU A 319 36.06 3.70 -1.78
CA LEU A 319 34.63 3.78 -1.59
C LEU A 319 33.97 4.89 -2.41
N LYS A 320 34.63 6.05 -2.57
CA LYS A 320 34.12 7.19 -3.35
C LYS A 320 33.87 6.83 -4.82
N ASP A 321 34.78 6.05 -5.41
CA ASP A 321 34.72 5.65 -6.82
C ASP A 321 33.98 4.32 -7.03
N LEU A 322 33.48 3.68 -5.98
CA LEU A 322 32.94 2.32 -6.07
C LEU A 322 31.70 2.27 -6.96
N GLY A 323 30.80 3.25 -6.83
CA GLY A 323 29.58 3.34 -7.63
C GLY A 323 29.87 3.54 -9.12
N SER A 324 30.78 4.44 -9.48
CA SER A 324 31.15 4.69 -10.88
C SER A 324 31.90 3.50 -11.49
N LYS A 325 32.75 2.81 -10.71
CA LYS A 325 33.41 1.56 -11.15
C LYS A 325 32.42 0.42 -11.36
N LEU A 326 31.43 0.27 -10.49
CA LEU A 326 30.35 -0.71 -10.66
C LEU A 326 29.57 -0.45 -11.95
N VAL A 327 29.12 0.79 -12.18
CA VAL A 327 28.39 1.16 -13.40
C VAL A 327 29.23 0.89 -14.65
N THR A 328 30.51 1.26 -14.62
CA THR A 328 31.44 1.01 -15.73
C THR A 328 31.57 -0.48 -16.02
N PHE A 329 31.72 -1.31 -14.98
CA PHE A 329 31.82 -2.77 -15.10
C PHE A 329 30.56 -3.43 -15.71
N ILE A 330 29.38 -3.02 -15.24
CA ILE A 330 28.12 -3.55 -15.78
C ILE A 330 27.93 -3.10 -17.24
N GLN A 331 28.31 -1.85 -17.56
CA GLN A 331 28.16 -1.31 -18.92
C GLN A 331 29.16 -1.88 -19.92
N SER A 332 30.39 -2.16 -19.49
CA SER A 332 31.41 -2.78 -20.34
C SER A 332 31.01 -4.20 -20.80
N ASN A 333 30.06 -4.82 -20.07
CA ASN A 333 29.55 -6.16 -20.31
C ASN A 333 30.67 -7.18 -20.55
N SER A 334 31.58 -7.29 -19.58
CA SER A 334 32.74 -8.19 -19.64
C SER A 334 32.33 -9.66 -19.88
N TYR A 335 31.12 -10.03 -19.44
CA TYR A 335 30.50 -11.33 -19.64
C TYR A 335 29.46 -11.31 -20.76
N LYS A 336 29.91 -11.42 -22.02
CA LYS A 336 29.00 -11.37 -23.20
C LYS A 336 27.85 -12.39 -23.18
N ALA A 337 28.00 -13.50 -22.44
CA ALA A 337 26.98 -14.54 -22.31
C ALA A 337 25.86 -14.18 -21.33
N ILE A 338 26.06 -13.17 -20.48
CA ILE A 338 25.11 -12.75 -19.43
C ILE A 338 24.52 -11.40 -19.83
N LYS A 339 23.21 -11.20 -19.64
CA LYS A 339 22.60 -9.88 -19.87
C LYS A 339 23.05 -8.91 -18.78
N LYS A 340 23.19 -7.63 -19.12
CA LYS A 340 23.64 -6.58 -18.18
C LYS A 340 22.79 -6.51 -16.90
N TYR A 341 21.47 -6.70 -17.03
CA TYR A 341 20.55 -6.71 -15.89
C TYR A 341 20.81 -7.90 -14.95
N ASP A 342 20.98 -9.10 -15.50
CA ASP A 342 21.24 -10.30 -14.70
C ASP A 342 22.60 -10.19 -13.99
N LEU A 343 23.61 -9.63 -14.67
CA LEU A 343 24.91 -9.34 -14.06
C LEU A 343 24.78 -8.35 -12.90
N LEU A 344 23.98 -7.29 -13.06
CA LEU A 344 23.71 -6.33 -11.99
C LEU A 344 23.03 -7.03 -10.80
N LYS A 345 22.05 -7.89 -11.06
CA LYS A 345 21.33 -8.65 -10.01
C LYS A 345 22.28 -9.56 -9.22
N ILE A 346 23.13 -10.32 -9.92
CA ILE A 346 24.13 -11.20 -9.29
C ILE A 346 25.06 -10.38 -8.38
N VAL A 347 25.58 -9.26 -8.88
CA VAL A 347 26.51 -8.42 -8.13
C VAL A 347 25.82 -7.73 -6.95
N LEU A 348 24.57 -7.28 -7.09
CA LEU A 348 23.85 -6.61 -6.01
C LEU A 348 23.43 -7.56 -4.88
N ASN A 349 22.99 -8.78 -5.21
CA ASN A 349 22.57 -9.77 -4.21
C ASN A 349 23.70 -10.14 -3.23
N ASP A 350 24.94 -10.20 -3.73
CA ASP A 350 26.15 -10.55 -2.96
C ASP A 350 27.16 -9.37 -2.90
N PHE A 351 26.66 -8.12 -2.92
CA PHE A 351 27.50 -6.93 -3.11
C PHE A 351 28.74 -6.83 -2.20
N PRO A 352 28.66 -7.12 -0.88
CA PRO A 352 29.83 -7.08 -0.01
C PRO A 352 31.00 -7.98 -0.48
N LYS A 353 30.72 -9.13 -1.11
CA LYS A 353 31.77 -10.03 -1.65
C LYS A 353 32.46 -9.41 -2.86
N TYR A 354 31.71 -8.72 -3.71
CA TYR A 354 32.21 -8.14 -4.96
C TYR A 354 32.88 -6.77 -4.79
N ALA A 355 32.51 -6.02 -3.74
CA ALA A 355 32.92 -4.63 -3.54
C ALA A 355 34.45 -4.41 -3.62
N TYR A 356 35.25 -5.29 -3.01
CA TYR A 356 36.71 -5.22 -3.08
C TYR A 356 37.24 -5.40 -4.51
N TYR A 357 36.73 -6.40 -5.24
CA TYR A 357 37.19 -6.67 -6.59
C TYR A 357 36.79 -5.55 -7.57
N ILE A 358 35.61 -4.96 -7.38
CA ILE A 358 35.14 -3.78 -8.14
C ILE A 358 36.09 -2.60 -7.90
N SER A 359 36.49 -2.36 -6.65
CA SER A 359 37.40 -1.26 -6.31
C SER A 359 38.76 -1.35 -7.01
N LYS A 360 39.24 -2.57 -7.27
CA LYS A 360 40.54 -2.88 -7.92
C LYS A 360 40.46 -2.91 -9.44
N LEU A 361 39.27 -2.76 -10.04
CA LEU A 361 39.15 -2.64 -11.49
C LEU A 361 39.98 -1.45 -11.96
N LYS A 362 40.92 -1.72 -12.87
CA LYS A 362 41.74 -0.67 -13.47
C LYS A 362 40.87 0.11 -14.43
N ASN A 363 40.93 1.45 -14.34
CA ASN A 363 40.19 2.41 -15.15
C ASN A 363 40.07 1.93 -16.59
N GLN A 364 38.93 1.30 -16.90
CA GLN A 364 38.57 0.98 -18.27
C GLN A 364 38.46 2.33 -19.01
N LYS A 365 38.75 2.35 -20.31
CA LYS A 365 38.72 3.58 -21.13
C LYS A 365 37.41 4.38 -21.00
N GLN A 366 36.34 3.72 -20.56
CA GLN A 366 34.99 4.25 -20.37
C GLN A 366 34.76 4.97 -19.03
N PHE A 367 35.68 4.86 -18.06
CA PHE A 367 35.49 5.44 -16.72
C PHE A 367 35.32 6.97 -16.71
N PRO A 368 36.14 7.78 -17.43
CA PRO A 368 35.93 9.22 -17.51
C PRO A 368 34.58 9.59 -18.13
N PHE A 369 34.19 8.89 -19.20
CA PHE A 369 32.91 9.09 -19.88
C PHE A 369 31.71 8.84 -18.96
N VAL A 370 31.76 7.78 -18.13
CA VAL A 370 30.69 7.49 -17.17
C VAL A 370 30.58 8.60 -16.11
N ASN A 371 31.70 9.11 -15.61
CA ASN A 371 31.68 10.22 -14.65
C ASN A 371 31.11 11.51 -15.25
N ASP A 372 31.46 11.83 -16.50
CA ASP A 372 30.91 12.99 -17.21
C ASP A 372 29.38 12.89 -17.33
N VAL A 373 28.85 11.71 -17.66
CA VAL A 373 27.40 11.47 -17.75
C VAL A 373 26.74 11.58 -16.37
N ILE A 374 27.36 11.07 -15.31
CA ILE A 374 26.85 11.21 -13.93
C ILE A 374 26.75 12.69 -13.55
N GLU A 375 27.78 13.49 -13.84
CA GLU A 375 27.75 14.93 -13.55
C GLU A 375 26.70 15.67 -14.38
N GLN A 376 26.51 15.30 -15.65
CA GLN A 376 25.46 15.87 -16.49
C GLN A 376 24.07 15.56 -15.94
N ASN A 377 23.82 14.31 -15.53
CA ASN A 377 22.54 13.92 -14.93
C ASN A 377 22.29 14.66 -13.61
N ARG A 378 23.32 14.83 -12.77
CA ARG A 378 23.24 15.62 -11.54
C ARG A 378 22.88 17.08 -11.81
N LYS A 379 23.44 17.69 -12.86
CA LYS A 379 23.08 19.07 -13.28
C LYS A 379 21.63 19.19 -13.75
N ILE A 380 21.06 18.12 -14.31
CA ILE A 380 19.65 18.07 -14.75
C ILE A 380 18.69 17.86 -13.56
N GLY A 381 19.21 17.52 -12.37
CA GLY A 381 18.42 17.34 -11.15
C GLY A 381 18.26 15.90 -10.71
N ALA A 382 18.95 14.94 -11.34
CA ALA A 382 19.07 13.59 -10.83
C ALA A 382 20.06 13.56 -9.64
N SER A 383 19.58 13.91 -8.45
CA SER A 383 20.32 13.81 -7.19
C SER A 383 20.15 12.44 -6.53
N GLU A 384 20.85 12.20 -5.42
CA GLU A 384 20.68 10.99 -4.59
C GLU A 384 19.23 10.85 -4.06
N ASP A 385 18.52 11.97 -3.93
CA ASP A 385 17.12 12.01 -3.52
C ASP A 385 16.15 11.58 -4.63
N SER A 386 16.59 11.64 -5.89
CA SER A 386 15.78 11.22 -7.06
C SER A 386 15.71 9.69 -7.24
N ASN A 387 16.37 8.92 -6.37
CA ASN A 387 16.37 7.46 -6.40
C ASN A 387 14.97 6.92 -6.09
N GLY A 388 14.27 6.45 -7.13
CA GLY A 388 12.96 5.83 -7.00
C GLY A 388 12.49 5.16 -8.29
N ILE A 389 11.36 4.46 -8.21
CA ILE A 389 10.68 3.88 -9.37
C ILE A 389 9.66 4.90 -9.85
N TYR A 390 9.67 5.15 -11.17
CA TYR A 390 8.72 6.04 -11.81
C TYR A 390 7.88 5.25 -12.81
N ILE A 391 6.56 5.26 -12.63
CA ILE A 391 5.61 4.63 -13.56
C ILE A 391 4.95 5.74 -14.37
N ASN A 392 5.25 5.81 -15.67
CA ASN A 392 4.75 6.84 -16.60
C ASN A 392 4.91 8.30 -16.12
N GLY A 393 5.89 8.58 -15.25
CA GLY A 393 6.17 9.90 -14.68
C GLY A 393 5.68 10.09 -13.25
N LEU A 394 4.84 9.19 -12.72
CA LEU A 394 4.50 9.17 -11.31
C LEU A 394 5.65 8.57 -10.50
N SER A 395 6.16 9.32 -9.52
CA SER A 395 7.15 8.83 -8.56
C SER A 395 6.45 8.04 -7.47
N ILE A 396 6.91 6.82 -7.20
CA ILE A 396 6.43 6.02 -6.08
C ILE A 396 7.37 6.26 -4.89
N PRO A 397 6.85 6.72 -3.73
CA PRO A 397 7.65 6.92 -2.52
C PRO A 397 8.31 5.62 -2.05
N LYS A 398 9.49 5.72 -1.44
CA LYS A 398 10.24 4.54 -0.95
C LYS A 398 9.49 3.79 0.14
N GLU A 399 8.70 4.49 0.93
CA GLU A 399 7.87 3.94 2.00
C GLU A 399 6.71 3.08 1.45
N GLN A 400 6.35 3.30 0.19
CA GLN A 400 5.28 2.60 -0.52
C GLN A 400 5.83 1.58 -1.54
N PHE A 401 7.12 1.26 -1.49
CA PHE A 401 7.72 0.19 -2.29
C PHE A 401 7.37 -1.19 -1.73
N ASP A 402 6.08 -1.51 -1.82
CA ASP A 402 5.59 -2.87 -1.65
C ASP A 402 5.20 -3.47 -3.00
N LEU A 403 5.36 -4.79 -3.12
CA LEU A 403 5.04 -5.55 -4.31
C LEU A 403 3.58 -5.34 -4.73
N THR A 404 2.65 -5.35 -3.76
CA THR A 404 1.21 -5.14 -4.02
C THR A 404 0.93 -3.73 -4.53
N THR A 405 1.58 -2.72 -3.94
CA THR A 405 1.41 -1.32 -4.31
C THR A 405 1.91 -1.05 -5.73
N LEU A 406 3.06 -1.62 -6.11
CA LEU A 406 3.57 -1.52 -7.47
C LEU A 406 2.59 -2.10 -8.49
N VAL A 407 2.04 -3.28 -8.21
CA VAL A 407 1.08 -3.94 -9.10
C VAL A 407 -0.22 -3.17 -9.20
N HIS A 408 -0.79 -2.71 -8.09
CA HIS A 408 -1.98 -1.85 -8.10
C HIS A 408 -1.75 -0.55 -8.87
N GLN A 409 -0.57 0.05 -8.76
CA GLN A 409 -0.24 1.23 -9.55
C GLN A 409 -0.20 0.93 -11.04
N ILE A 410 0.41 -0.19 -11.45
CA ILE A 410 0.40 -0.64 -12.85
C ILE A 410 -1.02 -0.91 -13.33
N GLU A 411 -1.87 -1.56 -12.53
CA GLU A 411 -3.27 -1.81 -12.87
C GLU A 411 -4.05 -0.51 -13.10
N SER A 412 -3.91 0.45 -12.19
CA SER A 412 -4.58 1.75 -12.32
C SER A 412 -4.14 2.50 -13.58
N GLU A 413 -2.85 2.43 -13.89
CA GLU A 413 -2.25 3.08 -15.05
C GLU A 413 -2.69 2.42 -16.36
N LEU A 414 -2.78 1.09 -16.38
CA LEU A 414 -3.31 0.33 -17.52
C LEU A 414 -4.78 0.64 -17.76
N LYS A 415 -5.59 0.74 -16.69
CA LYS A 415 -7.00 1.11 -16.80
C LYS A 415 -7.17 2.48 -17.45
N VAL A 416 -6.46 3.50 -16.94
CA VAL A 416 -6.49 4.86 -17.51
C VAL A 416 -5.97 4.87 -18.95
N SER A 417 -4.92 4.09 -19.23
CA SER A 417 -4.38 3.97 -20.58
C SER A 417 -5.39 3.36 -21.55
N ASN A 418 -6.11 2.31 -21.15
CA ASN A 418 -7.12 1.65 -21.97
C ASN A 418 -8.31 2.57 -22.22
N GLU A 419 -8.80 3.27 -21.19
CA GLU A 419 -9.86 4.28 -21.34
C GLU A 419 -9.47 5.36 -22.37
N LEU A 420 -8.22 5.85 -22.33
CA LEU A 420 -7.73 6.82 -23.33
C LEU A 420 -7.63 6.23 -24.74
N VAL A 421 -7.27 4.96 -24.87
CA VAL A 421 -7.26 4.28 -26.17
C VAL A 421 -8.69 4.12 -26.72
N GLU A 422 -9.67 3.83 -25.87
CA GLU A 422 -11.09 3.79 -26.25
C GLU A 422 -11.60 5.14 -26.77
N TYR A 423 -11.11 6.25 -26.22
CA TYR A 423 -11.38 7.60 -26.74
C TYR A 423 -10.65 7.94 -28.06
N GLY A 424 -9.85 7.02 -28.61
CA GLY A 424 -9.16 7.18 -29.89
C GLY A 424 -7.73 7.70 -29.81
N PHE A 425 -7.12 7.76 -28.61
CA PHE A 425 -5.70 8.10 -28.48
C PHE A 425 -4.81 6.89 -28.79
N THR A 426 -3.65 7.13 -29.40
CA THR A 426 -2.63 6.09 -29.58
C THR A 426 -1.83 5.89 -28.29
N ILE A 427 -1.34 4.68 -28.02
CA ILE A 427 -0.52 4.38 -26.81
C ILE A 427 0.63 5.40 -26.59
N PRO A 428 1.40 5.81 -27.61
CA PRO A 428 2.43 6.84 -27.42
C PRO A 428 1.88 8.21 -27.03
N GLN A 429 0.71 8.60 -27.57
CA GLN A 429 0.04 9.85 -27.19
C GLN A 429 -0.48 9.77 -25.76
N THR A 430 -1.11 8.66 -25.38
CA THR A 430 -1.59 8.37 -24.03
C THR A 430 -0.45 8.48 -23.03
N LYS A 431 0.66 7.77 -23.26
CA LYS A 431 1.84 7.84 -22.39
C LYS A 431 2.37 9.28 -22.26
N LYS A 432 2.49 10.00 -23.38
CA LYS A 432 2.97 11.39 -23.38
C LYS A 432 2.04 12.31 -22.60
N LEU A 433 0.73 12.10 -22.71
CA LEU A 433 -0.29 12.87 -22.00
C LEU A 433 -0.18 12.62 -20.50
N ILE A 434 -0.15 11.35 -20.08
CA ILE A 434 -0.07 10.99 -18.66
C ILE A 434 1.22 11.52 -18.04
N THR A 435 2.38 11.34 -18.69
CA THR A 435 3.65 11.87 -18.19
C THR A 435 3.65 13.39 -18.08
N LYS A 436 3.02 14.10 -19.03
CA LYS A 436 2.91 15.56 -18.97
C LYS A 436 2.03 16.01 -17.80
N PHE A 437 0.92 15.34 -17.53
CA PHE A 437 0.06 15.64 -16.40
C PHE A 437 0.72 15.29 -15.06
N ALA A 438 1.46 14.18 -14.97
CA ALA A 438 2.23 13.83 -13.79
C ALA A 438 3.28 14.91 -13.47
N LEU A 439 4.01 15.39 -14.48
CA LEU A 439 4.96 16.49 -14.32
C LEU A 439 4.28 17.80 -13.92
N LEU A 440 3.16 18.14 -14.57
CA LEU A 440 2.37 19.33 -14.22
C LEU A 440 1.92 19.27 -12.76
N SER A 441 1.46 18.11 -12.30
CA SER A 441 1.03 17.90 -10.92
C SER A 441 2.19 18.12 -9.94
N ALA A 442 3.35 17.53 -10.20
CA ALA A 442 4.54 17.73 -9.38
C ALA A 442 5.00 19.20 -9.33
N VAL A 443 4.95 19.89 -10.48
CA VAL A 443 5.25 21.34 -10.55
C VAL A 443 4.23 22.14 -9.75
N LYS A 444 2.93 21.85 -9.89
CA LYS A 444 1.87 22.52 -9.15
C LYS A 444 2.01 22.30 -7.64
N GLU A 445 2.35 21.10 -7.19
CA GLU A 445 2.57 20.82 -5.77
C GLU A 445 3.76 21.63 -5.21
N SER A 446 4.87 21.69 -5.96
CA SER A 446 6.03 22.53 -5.60
C SER A 446 5.67 24.02 -5.55
N GLN A 447 4.89 24.50 -6.52
CA GLN A 447 4.39 25.87 -6.54
C GLN A 447 3.43 26.14 -5.38
N PHE A 448 2.57 25.20 -5.04
CA PHE A 448 1.65 25.30 -3.90
C PHE A 448 2.41 25.37 -2.57
N LYS A 449 3.50 24.59 -2.41
CA LYS A 449 4.35 24.64 -1.21
C LYS A 449 5.09 25.97 -1.06
N THR A 450 5.57 26.54 -2.17
CA THR A 450 6.33 27.80 -2.17
C THR A 450 5.44 29.04 -2.26
N GLY A 451 4.17 28.88 -2.60
CA GLY A 451 3.22 29.96 -2.83
C GLY A 451 3.60 30.93 -3.93
N ASN A 452 4.47 30.53 -4.86
CA ASN A 452 4.85 31.29 -6.03
C ASN A 452 4.47 30.46 -7.27
N SER A 453 3.41 30.84 -7.98
CA SER A 453 3.09 30.22 -9.26
C SER A 453 3.84 30.92 -10.40
N LEU A 454 4.54 30.17 -11.26
CA LEU A 454 5.04 30.70 -12.55
C LEU A 454 3.88 31.13 -13.48
N MET A 455 2.66 30.64 -13.22
CA MET A 455 1.46 30.90 -14.02
C MET A 455 0.58 32.05 -13.48
N GLY A 456 1.07 32.82 -12.50
CA GLY A 456 0.51 34.13 -12.13
C GLY A 456 -0.62 34.16 -11.10
N ASP A 457 -1.34 33.06 -10.87
CA ASP A 457 -2.60 33.12 -10.08
C ASP A 457 -2.46 32.90 -8.57
N ASN A 458 -1.25 32.60 -8.03
CA ASN A 458 -0.99 32.46 -6.59
C ASN A 458 -2.15 31.79 -5.82
N GLU A 459 -2.62 30.64 -6.33
CA GLU A 459 -3.89 29.99 -5.96
C GLU A 459 -4.03 29.72 -4.44
N ASN A 460 -2.92 29.72 -3.69
CA ASN A 460 -2.87 29.48 -2.26
C ASN A 460 -2.76 30.75 -1.40
N ARG A 461 -2.82 31.95 -1.99
CA ARG A 461 -2.79 33.23 -1.27
C ARG A 461 -4.17 33.87 -1.27
N PHE A 462 -4.69 34.11 -0.07
CA PHE A 462 -5.99 34.76 0.13
C PHE A 462 -5.81 36.16 0.71
N LYS A 463 -6.56 37.12 0.19
CA LYS A 463 -6.52 38.52 0.64
C LYS A 463 -7.47 38.77 1.82
N LEU A 464 -7.17 38.14 2.96
CA LEU A 464 -8.01 38.26 4.16
C LEU A 464 -8.03 39.69 4.74
N TYR A 465 -6.99 40.49 4.51
CA TYR A 465 -6.91 41.88 4.97
C TYR A 465 -7.95 42.80 4.30
N GLU A 466 -8.44 42.48 3.09
CA GLU A 466 -9.50 43.27 2.43
C GLU A 466 -10.85 43.16 3.17
N HIS A 467 -10.97 42.18 4.06
CA HIS A 467 -12.15 41.94 4.91
C HIS A 467 -11.87 42.26 6.38
N GLU A 468 -11.09 43.30 6.66
CA GLU A 468 -10.89 43.81 8.02
C GLU A 468 -12.19 44.40 8.59
N PHE A 469 -12.51 44.05 9.84
CA PHE A 469 -13.62 44.65 10.56
C PHE A 469 -13.20 46.00 11.14
N VAL A 470 -13.70 47.08 10.54
CA VAL A 470 -13.50 48.45 11.03
C VAL A 470 -14.74 48.92 11.81
N PRO A 471 -14.60 49.36 13.07
CA PRO A 471 -15.72 49.88 13.86
C PRO A 471 -16.40 51.08 13.17
N ASN A 472 -17.73 51.08 13.12
CA ASN A 472 -18.57 52.13 12.50
C ASN A 472 -18.46 52.29 10.97
N ALA A 473 -17.89 51.32 10.24
CA ALA A 473 -17.93 51.34 8.78
C ALA A 473 -19.37 51.17 8.23
N LYS A 474 -19.64 51.78 7.06
CA LYS A 474 -20.97 51.72 6.41
C LYS A 474 -21.37 50.30 5.99
N ASP A 475 -20.39 49.46 5.67
CA ASP A 475 -20.58 48.05 5.31
C ASP A 475 -20.30 47.16 6.52
N LYS A 476 -21.35 46.76 7.25
CA LYS A 476 -21.27 45.86 8.43
C LYS A 476 -21.06 44.40 8.04
N LYS A 477 -20.05 44.10 7.23
CA LYS A 477 -19.68 42.72 6.92
C LYS A 477 -18.76 42.23 8.05
N GLY A 478 -19.11 41.11 8.67
CA GLY A 478 -18.20 40.42 9.61
C GLY A 478 -16.85 40.17 8.92
N GLY A 479 -15.77 40.28 9.69
CA GLY A 479 -14.42 40.37 9.13
C GLY A 479 -13.35 40.12 10.17
N VAL A 480 -12.09 40.15 9.75
CA VAL A 480 -10.95 39.93 10.64
C VAL A 480 -10.81 41.13 11.58
N LEU A 481 -10.80 40.89 12.89
CA LEU A 481 -10.49 41.92 13.88
C LEU A 481 -9.02 41.83 14.27
N PHE A 482 -8.24 42.89 14.05
CA PHE A 482 -6.84 42.97 14.48
C PHE A 482 -6.70 43.60 15.87
N PHE A 483 -5.78 43.07 16.68
CA PHE A 483 -5.60 43.50 18.09
C PHE A 483 -4.44 44.47 18.31
N ASN A 484 -3.48 44.47 17.41
CA ASN A 484 -2.33 45.35 17.43
C ASN A 484 -2.16 45.98 16.04
N ASN A 485 -1.49 47.12 16.00
CA ASN A 485 -1.15 47.79 14.77
C ASN A 485 0.29 48.29 14.89
N ILE A 486 1.19 47.69 14.10
CA ILE A 486 2.64 47.87 14.22
C ILE A 486 3.05 49.32 13.88
N GLU A 487 2.31 49.98 13.00
CA GLU A 487 2.63 51.31 12.50
C GLU A 487 2.24 52.42 13.48
N THR A 488 1.17 52.21 14.24
CA THR A 488 0.53 53.24 15.06
C THR A 488 0.75 53.08 16.57
N GLU A 489 0.89 51.86 17.09
CA GLU A 489 0.98 51.64 18.53
C GLU A 489 2.33 52.10 19.13
N SER A 490 2.27 52.62 20.36
CA SER A 490 3.44 53.12 21.10
C SER A 490 4.48 52.03 21.41
N SER A 491 4.04 50.77 21.53
CA SER A 491 4.89 49.61 21.83
C SER A 491 5.97 49.36 20.77
N TYR A 492 5.76 49.88 19.55
CA TYR A 492 6.62 49.66 18.39
C TYR A 492 7.41 50.91 17.96
N LEU A 493 7.43 51.97 18.78
CA LEU A 493 8.12 53.24 18.47
C LEU A 493 9.63 53.08 18.28
N LEU A 494 10.25 52.12 18.97
CA LEU A 494 11.69 51.86 18.90
C LEU A 494 12.11 51.11 17.63
N TYR A 495 11.16 50.69 16.79
CA TYR A 495 11.46 49.92 15.58
C TYR A 495 11.87 50.83 14.44
N SER A 496 12.79 50.33 13.61
CA SER A 496 13.22 51.06 12.43
C SER A 496 12.09 51.13 11.41
N ALA A 497 11.98 52.24 10.67
CA ALA A 497 11.10 52.35 9.50
C ALA A 497 11.82 51.98 8.19
N ASN A 498 13.13 51.68 8.24
CA ASN A 498 13.93 51.41 7.07
C ASN A 498 13.89 49.92 6.67
N ARG A 499 13.05 49.60 5.68
CA ARG A 499 12.86 48.23 5.14
C ARG A 499 14.16 47.60 4.66
N GLN A 500 14.96 48.37 3.93
CA GLN A 500 16.17 47.88 3.27
C GLN A 500 17.20 47.42 4.30
N GLU A 501 17.36 48.21 5.37
CA GLU A 501 18.33 47.93 6.42
C GLU A 501 17.96 46.69 7.25
N MET A 502 16.67 46.51 7.52
CA MET A 502 16.16 45.42 8.37
C MET A 502 16.11 44.07 7.66
N TYR A 503 15.78 44.03 6.36
CA TYR A 503 15.66 42.76 5.62
C TYR A 503 16.85 42.42 4.72
N ILE A 504 17.59 43.43 4.24
CA ILE A 504 18.67 43.25 3.25
C ILE A 504 20.01 43.80 3.77
N GLY A 505 19.97 44.69 4.75
CA GLY A 505 21.14 45.36 5.31
C GLY A 505 21.95 44.50 6.28
N PRO A 506 23.03 45.07 6.85
CA PRO A 506 23.91 44.38 7.78
C PRO A 506 23.21 43.84 9.03
N GLY A 507 22.09 44.45 9.45
CA GLY A 507 21.26 43.96 10.55
C GLY A 507 20.55 42.63 10.25
N ALA A 508 20.20 42.36 9.00
CA ALA A 508 19.58 41.11 8.60
C ALA A 508 20.54 39.92 8.71
N TYR A 509 21.81 40.11 8.34
CA TYR A 509 22.86 39.09 8.43
C TYR A 509 23.28 38.77 9.87
N GLN A 510 23.03 39.69 10.81
CA GLN A 510 23.35 39.51 12.22
C GLN A 510 22.26 38.77 13.00
N MET A 511 21.07 38.61 12.43
CA MET A 511 19.97 37.92 13.09
C MET A 511 20.06 36.40 12.92
N PRO A 512 19.73 35.63 13.97
CA PRO A 512 19.62 34.19 13.86
C PRO A 512 18.50 33.80 12.88
N HIS A 513 18.72 32.70 12.16
CA HIS A 513 17.73 32.18 11.23
C HIS A 513 16.37 31.96 11.91
N GLY A 514 15.29 32.48 11.31
CA GLY A 514 13.92 32.33 11.80
C GLY A 514 13.39 33.47 12.69
N GLN A 515 14.20 34.49 13.00
CA GLN A 515 13.74 35.68 13.72
C GLN A 515 13.22 36.76 12.74
N ILE A 516 12.13 37.43 13.12
CA ILE A 516 11.56 38.51 12.30
C ILE A 516 12.22 39.85 12.66
N PRO A 517 12.69 40.64 11.68
CA PRO A 517 13.27 41.95 11.92
C PRO A 517 12.29 42.91 12.61
N ALA A 518 12.81 43.72 13.53
CA ALA A 518 12.05 44.78 14.20
C ALA A 518 11.79 45.97 13.27
N LEU A 519 10.82 45.81 12.36
CA LEU A 519 10.36 46.83 11.41
C LEU A 519 9.02 47.43 11.88
N LYS A 520 8.91 48.76 11.79
CA LYS A 520 7.71 49.54 12.11
C LYS A 520 6.75 49.64 10.91
N GLU A 521 6.48 48.53 10.25
CA GLU A 521 5.58 48.44 9.09
C GLU A 521 4.86 47.09 9.12
N ASN A 522 3.60 47.04 8.67
CA ASN A 522 2.90 45.78 8.60
C ASN A 522 3.38 44.92 7.41
N VAL A 523 4.20 43.90 7.71
CA VAL A 523 4.69 42.92 6.72
C VAL A 523 4.14 41.51 6.98
N HIS A 524 3.75 41.22 8.22
CA HIS A 524 3.42 39.86 8.65
C HIS A 524 2.12 39.83 9.44
N ASP A 525 1.05 39.35 8.80
CA ASP A 525 -0.23 39.08 9.44
C ASP A 525 -0.30 37.63 9.94
N LEU A 526 -0.89 37.45 11.13
CA LEU A 526 -1.23 36.17 11.70
C LEU A 526 -2.71 36.19 12.09
N ILE A 527 -3.54 35.49 11.33
CA ILE A 527 -4.99 35.48 11.53
C ILE A 527 -5.40 34.13 12.11
N PHE A 528 -6.04 34.17 13.27
CA PHE A 528 -6.57 32.97 13.93
C PHE A 528 -8.04 32.79 13.57
N VAL A 529 -8.37 31.67 12.94
CA VAL A 529 -9.75 31.26 12.67
C VAL A 529 -10.21 30.36 13.80
N ILE A 530 -11.15 30.84 14.63
CA ILE A 530 -11.48 30.19 15.91
C ILE A 530 -12.98 30.04 16.07
N ASN A 531 -13.39 28.87 16.55
CA ASN A 531 -14.73 28.67 17.06
C ASN A 531 -14.79 29.10 18.54
N PHE A 532 -15.65 30.08 18.85
CA PHE A 532 -15.79 30.63 20.20
C PHE A 532 -16.50 29.71 21.21
N SER A 533 -17.26 28.69 20.81
CA SER A 533 -17.73 27.68 21.79
C SER A 533 -16.60 26.77 22.28
N HIS A 534 -15.53 26.61 21.50
CA HIS A 534 -14.41 25.74 21.84
C HIS A 534 -13.38 26.43 22.74
N LYS A 535 -13.49 26.19 24.05
CA LYS A 535 -12.60 26.74 25.08
C LYS A 535 -11.11 26.46 24.86
N GLU A 536 -10.76 25.31 24.29
CA GLU A 536 -9.36 24.96 24.03
C GLU A 536 -8.73 25.83 22.94
N GLN A 537 -9.46 26.10 21.86
CA GLN A 537 -9.00 26.97 20.78
C GLN A 537 -8.79 28.40 21.28
N LEU A 538 -9.74 28.91 22.07
CA LEU A 538 -9.60 30.21 22.74
C LEU A 538 -8.37 30.26 23.64
N LYS A 539 -8.13 29.25 24.49
CA LYS A 539 -6.94 29.20 25.36
C LYS A 539 -5.64 29.23 24.57
N VAL A 540 -5.54 28.45 23.49
CA VAL A 540 -4.36 28.43 22.62
C VAL A 540 -4.12 29.80 22.01
N PHE A 541 -5.19 30.43 21.50
CA PHE A 541 -5.12 31.79 20.97
C PHE A 541 -4.66 32.79 22.01
N PHE A 542 -5.24 32.81 23.21
CA PHE A 542 -4.83 33.73 24.27
C PHE A 542 -3.36 33.54 24.66
N ALA A 543 -2.91 32.29 24.79
CA ALA A 543 -1.52 31.98 25.10
C ALA A 543 -0.56 32.47 24.00
N MET A 544 -0.90 32.24 22.73
CA MET A 544 -0.10 32.68 21.58
C MET A 544 -0.14 34.20 21.39
N ALA A 545 -1.31 34.82 21.43
CA ALA A 545 -1.48 36.27 21.30
C ALA A 545 -0.69 36.99 22.40
N LYS A 546 -0.82 36.53 23.65
CA LYS A 546 -0.02 37.04 24.77
C LYS A 546 1.48 36.89 24.51
N PHE A 547 1.93 35.72 24.06
CA PHE A 547 3.34 35.50 23.75
C PHE A 547 3.90 36.47 22.70
N PHE A 548 3.16 36.71 21.61
CA PHE A 548 3.59 37.61 20.54
C PHE A 548 3.56 39.09 20.97
N LEU A 549 2.50 39.51 21.68
CA LEU A 549 2.33 40.89 22.15
C LEU A 549 3.32 41.23 23.27
N ASP A 550 3.48 40.37 24.28
CA ASP A 550 4.39 40.61 25.42
C ASP A 550 5.86 40.65 24.98
N ARG A 551 6.23 39.86 23.96
CA ARG A 551 7.59 39.86 23.40
C ARG A 551 7.85 40.95 22.38
N GLY A 552 6.83 41.73 22.00
CA GLY A 552 6.97 42.74 20.95
C GLY A 552 7.41 42.13 19.62
N ILE A 553 6.86 40.99 19.22
CA ILE A 553 7.18 40.43 17.91
C ILE A 553 6.42 41.28 16.87
N PRO A 554 7.07 41.81 15.81
CA PRO A 554 6.44 42.64 14.78
C PRO A 554 5.60 41.77 13.83
N LYS A 555 4.48 41.28 14.35
CA LYS A 555 3.42 40.55 13.64
C LYS A 555 2.07 41.13 14.02
N GLN A 556 1.22 41.37 13.04
CA GLN A 556 -0.14 41.83 13.28
C GLN A 556 -1.05 40.63 13.52
N ILE A 557 -1.72 40.59 14.67
CA ILE A 557 -2.52 39.45 15.12
C ILE A 557 -4.00 39.77 14.91
N GLY A 558 -4.66 38.96 14.10
CA GLY A 558 -6.08 39.03 13.82
C GLY A 558 -6.85 37.82 14.34
N ILE A 559 -8.14 37.99 14.59
CA ILE A 559 -9.07 36.87 14.81
C ILE A 559 -10.22 36.92 13.82
N LEU A 560 -10.63 35.75 13.36
CA LEU A 560 -11.82 35.53 12.58
C LEU A 560 -12.68 34.48 13.30
N PRO A 561 -13.83 34.89 13.87
CA PRO A 561 -14.80 33.96 14.42
C PRO A 561 -15.33 33.01 13.34
N LEU A 562 -15.17 31.71 13.56
CA LEU A 562 -15.73 30.66 12.71
C LEU A 562 -17.06 30.18 13.30
N ILE A 563 -18.10 30.21 12.48
CA ILE A 563 -19.42 29.67 12.84
C ILE A 563 -19.40 28.17 12.51
N GLY A 564 -19.33 27.34 13.55
CA GLY A 564 -19.35 25.89 13.44
C GLY A 564 -20.75 25.31 13.50
N SER A 565 -20.85 24.05 13.93
CA SER A 565 -22.12 23.33 14.07
C SER A 565 -22.92 23.72 15.31
N ASP A 566 -22.32 24.41 16.28
CA ASP A 566 -23.01 24.82 17.51
C ASP A 566 -23.71 26.18 17.30
N PRO A 567 -25.03 26.28 17.50
CA PRO A 567 -25.76 27.55 17.34
C PRO A 567 -25.32 28.65 18.33
N ARG A 568 -24.52 28.32 19.35
CA ARG A 568 -23.91 29.31 20.25
C ARG A 568 -22.79 30.11 19.59
N ASP A 569 -22.13 29.55 18.57
CA ASP A 569 -20.98 30.19 17.90
C ASP A 569 -21.39 31.49 17.22
N GLU A 570 -22.56 31.46 16.57
CA GLU A 570 -23.13 32.63 15.92
C GLU A 570 -23.43 33.74 16.94
N LYS A 571 -24.05 33.39 18.08
CA LYS A 571 -24.37 34.36 19.14
C LYS A 571 -23.11 34.95 19.77
N LEU A 572 -22.08 34.13 20.00
CA LEU A 572 -20.81 34.56 20.55
C LEU A 572 -20.04 35.44 19.56
N ALA A 573 -20.07 35.11 18.26
CA ALA A 573 -19.47 35.94 17.22
C ALA A 573 -20.19 37.30 17.11
N GLN A 574 -21.52 37.33 17.14
CA GLN A 574 -22.29 38.58 17.16
C GLN A 574 -21.97 39.42 18.40
N LEU A 575 -21.89 38.79 19.58
CA LEU A 575 -21.50 39.48 20.81
C LEU A 575 -20.07 40.03 20.72
N PHE A 576 -19.15 39.28 20.13
CA PHE A 576 -17.76 39.70 19.94
C PHE A 576 -17.65 40.94 19.06
N TYR A 577 -18.29 40.95 17.89
CA TYR A 577 -18.31 42.12 17.02
C TYR A 577 -19.03 43.32 17.67
N PHE A 578 -20.12 43.08 18.42
CA PHE A 578 -20.81 44.14 19.15
C PHE A 578 -19.91 44.78 20.22
N LEU A 579 -19.17 43.97 20.99
CA LEU A 579 -18.20 44.46 21.97
C LEU A 579 -17.05 45.23 21.29
N ALA A 580 -16.58 44.76 20.14
CA ALA A 580 -15.55 45.45 19.36
C ALA A 580 -16.04 46.78 18.74
N GLU A 581 -17.34 46.95 18.49
CA GLU A 581 -17.92 48.22 18.01
C GLU A 581 -18.07 49.25 19.13
N LYS A 582 -18.33 48.80 20.36
CA LYS A 582 -18.59 49.68 21.53
C LYS A 582 -17.36 49.96 22.39
N GLY A 583 -16.40 49.05 22.42
CA GLY A 583 -15.14 49.17 23.18
C GLY A 583 -13.92 49.11 22.27
N SER A 584 -12.73 49.02 22.88
CA SER A 584 -11.50 48.72 22.14
C SER A 584 -11.40 47.23 21.80
N ALA A 585 -10.65 46.89 20.74
CA ALA A 585 -10.41 45.49 20.36
C ALA A 585 -9.75 44.65 21.49
N LYS A 586 -9.05 45.30 22.42
CA LYS A 586 -8.43 44.64 23.59
C LYS A 586 -9.46 44.37 24.71
N GLU A 587 -10.42 45.27 24.89
CA GLU A 587 -11.51 45.11 25.88
C GLU A 587 -12.55 44.08 25.42
N SER A 588 -12.83 44.02 24.11
CA SER A 588 -13.72 43.00 23.54
C SER A 588 -13.16 41.60 23.82
N LEU A 589 -11.85 41.41 23.68
CA LEU A 589 -11.15 40.16 23.98
C LEU A 589 -11.15 39.81 25.48
N GLY A 590 -10.89 40.80 26.34
CA GLY A 590 -10.85 40.61 27.79
C GLY A 590 -12.18 40.16 28.40
N SER A 591 -13.30 40.35 27.68
CA SER A 591 -14.64 39.93 28.10
C SER A 591 -14.95 38.45 27.80
N PHE A 592 -14.12 37.77 26.98
CA PHE A 592 -14.26 36.34 26.64
C PHE A 592 -13.30 35.43 27.44
N VAL A 593 -12.39 36.02 28.23
CA VAL A 593 -11.59 35.33 29.26
C VAL A 593 -12.46 35.11 30.49
#